data_AF-A0A950W0G1-F1
#
_entry.id   AF-A0A950W0G1-F1
#
_cell.length_a   1.000
_cell.length_b   1.000
_cell.length_c   1.000
_cell.angle_alpha   90.00
_cell.angle_beta   90.00
_cell.angle_gamma   90.00
#
_symmetry.space_group_name_H-M   'P 1'
#
loop_
_entity.id
_entity.type
_entity.pdbx_description
1 polymer ?
#
loop_
_entity_poly.entity_id
_entity_poly.type
_entity_poly.pdbx_seq_one_letter_code
_entity_poly.pdbx_strand_id
1 'polypeptide(L)' 'MAREADALLVAYPAGRGVREELEVLAAAERRCCSFAQWEVEQDGDRVILRIRSHAHGLAAIASLFGVE' A
#
# COMPACT_ATOMS: atom_id res chain seq x y z
N MET A 1 10.31 -5.58 -2.84
CA MET A 1 9.55 -4.32 -2.85
C MET A 1 10.15 -3.44 -3.94
N ALA A 2 9.33 -2.72 -4.69
CA ALA A 2 9.80 -1.85 -5.77
C ALA A 2 9.18 -0.45 -5.57
N ARG A 3 9.99 0.59 -5.79
CA ARG A 3 9.56 1.99 -5.79
C ARG A 3 9.52 2.45 -7.24
N GLU A 4 8.35 2.84 -7.71
CA GLU A 4 8.19 3.56 -8.98
C GLU A 4 8.06 5.06 -8.66
N ALA A 5 8.30 5.93 -9.64
CA ALA A 5 8.46 7.38 -9.41
C ALA A 5 7.29 8.05 -8.64
N ASP A 6 6.09 7.46 -8.66
CA ASP A 6 4.89 7.94 -7.96
C ASP A 6 4.17 6.84 -7.14
N ALA A 7 4.78 5.66 -6.98
CA ALA A 7 4.12 4.51 -6.35
C ALA A 7 5.02 3.70 -5.41
N LEU A 8 4.45 3.29 -4.29
CA LEU A 8 5.01 2.33 -3.35
C LEU A 8 4.25 1.01 -3.47
N LEU A 9 5.00 -0.08 -3.66
CA LEU A 9 4.45 -1.44 -3.72
C LEU A 9 4.91 -2.25 -2.52
N VAL A 10 3.96 -2.56 -1.64
CA VAL A 10 4.18 -3.41 -0.46
C VAL A 10 3.58 -4.77 -0.75
N ALA A 11 4.41 -5.81 -0.81
CA ALA A 11 3.98 -7.16 -1.14
C ALA A 11 3.97 -8.05 0.11
N TYR A 12 2.84 -8.70 0.35
CA TYR A 12 2.63 -9.65 1.43
C TYR A 12 2.45 -11.06 0.86
N PRO A 13 2.95 -12.12 1.51
CA PRO A 13 2.59 -13.49 1.16
C PRO A 13 1.08 -13.69 1.23
N ALA A 14 0.50 -14.36 0.25
CA ALA A 14 -0.91 -14.70 0.27
C ALA A 14 -1.17 -15.69 1.41
N GLY A 15 -2.15 -15.37 2.24
CA GLY A 15 -2.53 -16.17 3.38
C GLY A 15 -3.99 -15.92 3.71
N ARG A 16 -4.55 -16.80 4.54
CA ARG A 16 -5.93 -16.65 4.99
C ARG A 16 -6.09 -15.29 5.69
N GLY A 17 -7.03 -14.48 5.22
CA GLY A 17 -7.33 -13.16 5.78
C GLY A 17 -6.42 -12.02 5.33
N VAL A 18 -5.25 -12.29 4.71
CA VAL A 18 -4.29 -11.21 4.35
C VAL A 18 -4.92 -10.15 3.45
N ARG A 19 -5.67 -10.58 2.44
CA ARG A 19 -6.37 -9.64 1.55
C ARG A 19 -7.44 -8.83 2.28
N GLU A 20 -8.21 -9.48 3.15
CA GLU A 20 -9.29 -8.83 3.90
C GLU A 20 -8.73 -7.76 4.84
N GLU A 21 -7.66 -8.08 5.56
CA GLU A 21 -6.96 -7.13 6.44
C GLU A 21 -6.38 -5.94 5.64
N LEU A 22 -5.79 -6.20 4.46
CA LEU A 22 -5.27 -5.13 3.60
C LEU A 22 -6.37 -4.24 3.02
N GLU A 23 -7.54 -4.79 2.72
CA GLU A 23 -8.70 -4.00 2.27
C GLU A 23 -9.25 -3.13 3.41
N VAL A 24 -9.29 -3.65 4.65
CA VAL A 24 -9.65 -2.88 5.85
C VAL A 24 -8.66 -1.75 6.09
N LEU A 25 -7.36 -2.04 5.98
CA LEU A 25 -6.30 -1.03 6.08
C LEU A 25 -6.45 0.03 5.00
N ALA A 26 -6.57 -0.36 3.73
CA ALA A 26 -6.76 0.57 2.62
C ALA A 26 -8.00 1.45 2.81
N ALA A 27 -9.10 0.91 3.33
CA ALA A 27 -10.31 1.68 3.63
C ALA A 27 -10.12 2.68 4.79
N ALA A 28 -9.32 2.34 5.80
CA ALA A 28 -8.94 3.27 6.86
C ALA A 28 -8.05 4.40 6.29
N GLU A 29 -7.05 4.04 5.50
CA GLU A 29 -6.08 5.00 4.97
C GLU A 29 -6.64 5.91 3.88
N ARG A 30 -7.63 5.47 3.10
CA ARG A 30 -8.38 6.37 2.20
C ARG A 30 -9.06 7.53 2.95
N ARG A 31 -9.33 7.37 4.26
CA ARG A 31 -9.91 8.43 5.11
C ARG A 31 -8.83 9.28 5.78
N CYS A 32 -7.78 8.67 6.33
CA CYS A 32 -6.69 9.37 7.02
C CYS A 32 -5.72 10.07 6.05
N CYS A 33 -5.46 9.44 4.91
CA CYS A 33 -4.52 9.84 3.87
C CYS A 33 -5.24 9.99 2.52
N SER A 34 -6.27 10.84 2.48
CA SER A 34 -7.07 11.09 1.26
C SER A 34 -6.29 11.70 0.09
N PHE A 35 -5.08 12.21 0.35
CA PHE A 35 -4.13 12.68 -0.65
C PHE A 35 -3.38 11.55 -1.39
N ALA A 36 -3.59 10.29 -0.99
CA ALA A 36 -2.98 9.12 -1.60
C ALA A 36 -4.06 8.13 -2.08
N GLN A 37 -3.76 7.43 -3.17
CA GLN A 37 -4.57 6.35 -3.69
C GLN A 37 -4.07 5.02 -3.12
N TRP A 38 -5.00 4.19 -2.65
CA TRP A 38 -4.73 2.91 -2.00
C TRP A 38 -5.48 1.80 -2.74
N GLU A 39 -4.74 0.84 -3.27
CA GLU A 39 -5.27 -0.30 -4.04
C GLU A 39 -4.70 -1.60 -3.48
N VAL A 40 -5.55 -2.63 -3.42
CA VAL A 40 -5.17 -3.98 -3.01
C VAL A 40 -5.35 -4.90 -4.21
N GLU A 41 -4.28 -5.58 -4.59
CA GLU A 41 -4.26 -6.49 -5.73
C GLU A 41 -3.81 -7.88 -5.32
N GLN A 42 -4.41 -8.91 -5.91
CA GLN A 42 -3.94 -10.28 -5.81
C GLN A 42 -2.98 -10.55 -6.97
N ASP A 43 -1.74 -10.91 -6.66
CA ASP A 43 -0.71 -11.31 -7.63
C ASP A 43 -0.18 -12.71 -7.26
N GLY A 44 -0.78 -13.74 -7.83
CA GLY A 44 -0.43 -15.14 -7.53
C GLY A 44 -0.48 -15.44 -6.03
N ASP A 45 0.67 -15.85 -5.47
CA ASP A 45 0.85 -16.14 -4.04
C ASP A 45 1.18 -14.88 -3.20
N ARG A 46 0.85 -13.70 -3.72
CA ARG A 46 1.05 -12.43 -3.01
C ARG A 46 -0.18 -11.55 -3.06
N VAL A 47 -0.32 -10.74 -2.03
CA VAL A 47 -1.24 -9.60 -2.03
C VAL A 47 -0.40 -8.34 -2.02
N ILE A 48 -0.61 -7.48 -3.02
CA ILE A 48 0.12 -6.24 -3.21
C ILE A 48 -0.77 -5.08 -2.74
N LEU A 49 -0.28 -4.33 -1.76
CA LEU A 49 -0.80 -3.01 -1.44
C LEU A 49 -0.04 -1.99 -2.29
N ARG A 50 -0.73 -1.39 -3.27
CA ARG A 50 -0.21 -0.30 -4.09
C ARG A 50 -0.69 1.02 -3.53
N ILE A 51 0.27 1.91 -3.31
CA ILE A 51 0.02 3.25 -2.81
C ILE A 51 0.58 4.25 -3.81
N ARG A 52 -0.26 5.16 -4.31
CA ARG A 52 0.17 6.26 -5.20
C ARG A 52 -0.05 7.60 -4.53
N SER A 53 0.93 8.48 -4.62
CA SER A 53 0.82 9.85 -4.14
C SER A 53 1.95 10.68 -4.73
N HIS A 54 1.74 12.00 -4.80
CA HIS A 54 2.81 12.93 -5.16
C HIS A 54 4.03 12.75 -4.24
N ALA A 55 5.24 13.01 -4.77
CA ALA A 55 6.52 12.65 -4.15
C ALA A 55 6.65 12.96 -2.64
N HIS A 56 6.17 14.11 -2.18
CA HIS A 56 6.19 14.47 -0.76
C HIS A 56 5.27 13.59 0.11
N GLY A 57 4.08 13.23 -0.40
CA GLY A 57 3.14 12.33 0.28
C GLY A 57 3.65 10.89 0.32
N LEU A 58 4.31 10.44 -0.76
CA LEU A 58 4.84 9.08 -0.83
C LEU A 58 5.97 8.85 0.19
N ALA A 59 6.86 9.83 0.41
CA ALA A 59 7.91 9.72 1.41
C ALA A 59 7.36 9.60 2.84
N ALA A 60 6.34 10.39 3.18
CA ALA A 60 5.70 10.32 4.50
C ALA A 60 5.03 8.96 4.74
N ILE A 61 4.38 8.40 3.72
CA ILE A 61 3.76 7.07 3.80
C ILE A 61 4.83 5.97 3.88
N ALA A 62 5.92 6.10 3.13
CA ALA A 62 7.01 5.13 3.15
C ALA A 62 7.58 4.94 4.57
N SER A 63 7.74 6.03 5.33
CA SER A 63 8.15 5.98 6.74
C SER A 63 7.18 5.19 7.64
N LEU A 64 5.86 5.22 7.37
CA LEU A 64 4.87 4.45 8.15
C LEU A 64 5.04 2.93 7.96
N PHE A 65 5.50 2.52 6.79
CA PHE A 65 5.80 1.13 6.46
C PHE A 65 7.26 0.75 6.71
N GLY A 66 8.07 1.64 7.30
CA GLY A 66 9.48 1.40 7.62
C GLY A 66 10.38 1.25 6.39
N VAL A 67 9.99 1.87 5.27
CA VAL A 67 10.74 1.87 4.02
C VAL A 67 11.26 3.29 3.76
N GLU A 68 12.56 3.51 3.96
CA GLU A 68 13.24 4.78 3.61
C GLU A 68 13.94 4.66 2.25
#